data_AF-K1XF23-F1
#
_entry.id   AF-K1XF23-F1
#
_cell.length_a   1.000
_cell.length_b   1.000
_cell.length_c   1.000
_cell.angle_alpha   90.00
_cell.angle_beta   90.00
_cell.angle_gamma   90.00
#
_symmetry.space_group_name_H-M   'P 1'
#
loop_
_entity.id
_entity.type
_entity.pdbx_description
1 polymer ?
#
loop_
_entity_poly.entity_id
_entity_poly.type
_entity_poly.pdbx_seq_one_letter_code
_entity_poly.pdbx_strand_id
1 'polypeptide(L)'
;MQNSRNKILFLFILFIIPFIIRYIHLNLMLKEEWYLNVLLSDSYVFVKNAFSIINNDFIGKKVFYQDPLYPLYLALLFKINNGVLFDVLILNIFYSSITCLNVFFMVLLKNVWVILL
;
A
#
# COMPACT_ATOMS: atom_id res chain seq x y z
N MET A 1 21.16 -15.91 -25.43
CA MET A 1 20.93 -15.95 -23.96
C MET A 1 21.20 -14.61 -23.24
N GLN A 2 21.75 -13.57 -23.89
CA GLN A 2 22.02 -12.26 -23.26
C GLN A 2 20.77 -11.51 -22.74
N ASN A 3 19.58 -11.82 -23.28
CA ASN A 3 18.37 -10.98 -23.12
C ASN A 3 17.57 -11.24 -21.84
N SER A 4 17.72 -12.39 -21.15
CA SER A 4 16.93 -12.70 -19.95
C SER A 4 17.51 -12.06 -18.68
N ARG A 5 18.83 -12.07 -18.53
CA ARG A 5 19.53 -11.47 -17.37
C ARG A 5 19.27 -9.97 -17.26
N ASN A 6 19.31 -9.25 -18.38
CA ASN A 6 19.07 -7.80 -18.39
C ASN A 6 17.62 -7.45 -18.03
N LYS A 7 16.65 -8.29 -18.44
CA LYS A 7 15.24 -8.13 -18.06
C LYS A 7 15.03 -8.36 -16.57
N ILE A 8 15.65 -9.39 -16.00
CA ILE A 8 15.57 -9.67 -14.56
C ILE A 8 16.19 -8.51 -13.77
N LEU A 9 17.37 -8.03 -14.17
CA LEU A 9 18.00 -6.86 -13.56
C LEU A 9 17.10 -5.62 -13.63
N PHE A 10 16.46 -5.39 -14.78
CA PHE A 10 15.53 -4.28 -14.93
C PHE A 10 14.32 -4.39 -13.99
N LEU A 11 13.70 -5.58 -13.87
CA LEU A 11 12.61 -5.82 -12.94
C LEU A 11 13.04 -5.60 -11.47
N PHE A 12 14.24 -6.05 -11.11
CA PHE A 12 14.80 -5.81 -9.78
C PHE A 12 14.98 -4.32 -9.51
N ILE A 13 15.56 -3.57 -10.45
CA ILE A 13 15.72 -2.12 -10.33
C ILE A 13 14.36 -1.43 -10.19
N LEU A 14 13.37 -1.86 -10.99
CA LEU A 14 12.03 -1.30 -10.99
C LEU A 14 11.26 -1.56 -9.69
N PHE A 15 11.60 -2.62 -8.96
CA PHE A 15 11.06 -2.88 -7.62
C PHE A 15 11.85 -2.17 -6.51
N ILE A 16 13.18 -2.22 -6.58
CA ILE A 16 14.08 -1.74 -5.53
C ILE A 16 14.07 -0.21 -5.44
N ILE A 17 14.12 0.51 -6.56
CA ILE A 17 14.16 1.97 -6.54
C ILE A 17 12.92 2.57 -5.84
N PRO A 18 11.67 2.23 -6.25
CA PRO A 18 10.48 2.73 -5.55
C PRO A 18 10.43 2.30 -4.09
N PHE A 19 10.89 1.08 -3.78
CA PHE A 19 10.94 0.60 -2.40
C PHE A 19 11.86 1.48 -1.54
N ILE A 20 13.08 1.77 -2.01
CA ILE A 20 14.04 2.63 -1.30
C ILE A 20 13.48 4.04 -1.14
N ILE A 21 12.92 4.63 -2.20
CA ILE A 21 12.34 5.99 -2.14
C ILE A 21 11.23 6.04 -1.08
N ARG A 22 10.33 5.05 -1.10
CA ARG A 22 9.21 4.96 -0.13
C ARG A 22 9.70 4.69 1.29
N TYR A 23 10.76 3.91 1.46
CA TYR A 23 11.38 3.67 2.75
C TYR A 23 12.06 4.93 3.31
N ILE A 24 12.80 5.67 2.49
CA ILE A 24 13.39 6.96 2.89
C ILE A 24 12.29 7.95 3.27
N HIS A 25 11.25 8.05 2.45
CA HIS A 25 10.09 8.90 2.74
C HIS A 25 9.42 8.52 4.07
N LEU A 26 9.22 7.23 4.36
CA LEU A 26 8.69 6.79 5.65
C LEU A 26 9.60 7.22 6.80
N ASN A 27 10.91 7.06 6.68
CA ASN A 27 11.85 7.48 7.72
C ASN A 27 11.87 9.00 7.93
N LEU A 28 11.72 9.79 6.88
CA LEU A 28 11.57 11.24 6.98
C LEU A 28 10.28 11.59 7.73
N MET A 29 9.16 10.94 7.38
CA MET A 29 7.89 11.13 8.05
C MET A 29 7.91 10.70 9.53
N LEU A 30 8.63 9.63 9.88
CA LEU A 30 8.75 9.18 11.27
C LEU A 30 9.63 10.10 12.13
N LYS A 31 10.61 10.79 11.52
CA LYS A 31 11.45 11.78 12.22
C LYS A 31 10.68 13.06 12.54
N GLU A 32 9.73 13.40 11.70
CA GLU A 32 8.87 14.53 11.89
C GLU A 32 7.68 14.12 12.79
N GLU A 33 7.82 14.31 14.10
CA GLU A 33 6.84 13.90 15.13
C GLU A 33 5.38 14.34 14.85
N TRP A 34 5.18 15.36 14.01
CA TRP A 34 3.85 15.83 13.63
C TRP A 34 3.10 14.86 12.71
N TYR A 35 3.78 14.06 11.88
CA TYR A 35 3.10 13.22 10.89
C TYR A 35 2.40 12.00 11.51
N LEU A 36 2.98 11.42 12.56
CA LEU A 36 2.35 10.34 13.33
C LEU A 36 1.16 10.84 14.15
N ASN A 37 1.26 12.06 14.67
CA ASN A 37 0.21 12.68 15.48
C ASN A 37 -0.93 13.27 14.63
N VAL A 38 -0.63 13.63 13.38
CA VAL A 38 -1.60 14.14 12.41
C VAL A 38 -1.71 13.14 11.28
N LEU A 39 -2.37 12.01 11.54
CA LEU A 39 -2.95 11.24 10.45
C LEU A 39 -3.79 12.22 9.63
N LEU A 40 -3.34 12.50 8.40
CA LEU A 40 -4.05 13.37 7.46
C LEU A 40 -5.53 12.97 7.41
N SER A 41 -6.41 13.97 7.39
CA SER A 41 -7.85 13.87 7.71
C SER A 41 -8.54 12.56 7.29
N ASP A 42 -8.32 12.09 6.06
CA ASP A 42 -8.92 10.85 5.56
C ASP A 42 -8.34 9.58 6.22
N SER A 43 -7.02 9.48 6.37
CA SER A 43 -6.34 8.37 7.03
C SER A 43 -6.79 8.20 8.48
N TYR A 44 -7.02 9.31 9.19
CA TYR A 44 -7.56 9.28 10.55
C TYR A 44 -8.95 8.64 10.60
N VAL A 45 -9.83 8.99 9.67
CA VAL A 45 -11.18 8.43 9.57
C VAL A 45 -11.14 6.92 9.31
N PHE A 46 -10.26 6.46 8.43
CA PHE A 46 -10.09 5.03 8.16
C PHE A 46 -9.59 4.24 9.37
N VAL A 47 -8.59 4.76 10.08
CA VAL A 47 -8.05 4.12 11.30
C VAL A 47 -9.08 4.11 12.42
N LYS A 48 -9.82 5.20 12.61
CA LYS A 48 -10.92 5.27 13.57
C LYS A 48 -12.00 4.24 13.29
N ASN A 49 -12.40 4.10 12.02
CA ASN A 49 -13.38 3.09 11.59
C ASN A 49 -12.85 1.67 11.83
N ALA A 50 -11.57 1.41 11.56
CA ALA A 50 -10.93 0.13 11.82
C ALA A 50 -10.94 -0.24 13.31
N PHE A 51 -10.60 0.69 14.20
CA PHE A 51 -10.69 0.47 15.65
C PHE A 51 -12.13 0.24 16.13
N SER A 52 -13.12 0.96 15.59
CA SER A 52 -14.53 0.72 15.90
C SER A 52 -14.96 -0.70 15.49
N ILE A 53 -14.52 -1.20 14.34
CA ILE A 53 -14.81 -2.57 13.88
C ILE A 53 -14.23 -3.61 14.85
N ILE A 54 -13.00 -3.41 15.34
CA ILE A 54 -12.35 -4.33 16.29
C ILE A 54 -13.08 -4.34 17.65
N ASN A 55 -13.61 -3.20 18.08
CA ASN A 55 -14.32 -3.03 19.35
C ASN A 55 -15.79 -3.50 19.29
N ASN A 56 -16.17 -4.34 18.32
CA ASN A 56 -17.52 -4.85 18.10
C ASN A 56 -18.61 -3.78 17.81
N ASP A 57 -18.22 -2.55 17.45
CA ASP A 57 -19.15 -1.59 16.87
C ASP A 57 -19.28 -1.86 15.37
N PHE A 58 -20.11 -2.88 15.08
CA PHE A 58 -20.23 -3.50 13.77
C PHE A 58 -20.92 -2.61 12.71
N ILE A 59 -20.58 -2.96 11.46
CA ILE A 59 -21.12 -2.51 10.18
C ILE A 59 -22.64 -2.27 10.22
N GLY A 60 -23.08 -1.05 9.88
CA GLY A 60 -24.51 -0.71 9.75
C GLY A 60 -25.01 0.37 10.70
N LYS A 61 -24.29 0.70 11.79
CA LYS A 61 -24.65 1.83 12.67
C LYS A 61 -24.29 3.21 12.10
N LYS A 62 -23.30 3.26 11.20
CA LYS A 62 -22.78 4.48 10.55
C LYS A 62 -22.38 4.17 9.12
N VAL A 63 -22.56 5.13 8.22
CA VAL A 63 -22.11 5.05 6.84
C VAL A 63 -20.59 5.12 6.82
N PHE A 64 -19.94 4.21 6.11
CA PHE A 64 -18.49 4.28 5.90
C PHE A 64 -18.15 5.50 5.05
N TYR A 65 -17.09 6.21 5.42
CA TYR A 65 -16.53 7.26 4.58
C TYR A 65 -15.90 6.59 3.34
N GLN A 66 -16.40 6.93 2.15
CA GLN A 66 -16.01 6.36 0.86
C GLN A 66 -16.33 4.86 0.70
N ASP A 67 -15.33 4.00 0.88
CA ASP A 67 -15.43 2.55 0.61
C ASP A 67 -15.17 1.75 1.90
N PRO A 68 -16.04 0.80 2.28
CA PRO A 68 -15.82 -0.07 3.44
C PRO A 68 -14.60 -1.00 3.34
N LEU A 69 -14.10 -1.30 2.15
CA LEU A 69 -13.10 -2.35 1.94
C LEU A 69 -11.77 -2.04 2.64
N TYR A 70 -11.32 -0.78 2.56
CA TYR A 70 -10.08 -0.34 3.20
C TYR A 70 -10.14 -0.36 4.75
N PRO A 71 -11.17 0.18 5.41
CA PRO A 71 -11.34 0.03 6.86
C PRO A 71 -11.43 -1.43 7.33
N LEU A 72 -12.07 -2.32 6.56
CA LEU A 72 -12.15 -3.75 6.88
C LEU A 72 -10.78 -4.42 6.82
N TYR A 73 -10.00 -4.11 5.78
CA TYR A 73 -8.63 -4.58 5.64
C TYR A 73 -7.74 -4.10 6.80
N LEU A 74 -7.83 -2.81 7.15
CA LEU A 74 -7.13 -2.25 8.30
C LEU A 74 -7.53 -2.92 9.62
N ALA A 75 -8.83 -3.15 9.84
CA ALA A 75 -9.32 -3.81 11.05
C ALA A 75 -8.75 -5.22 11.20
N LEU A 76 -8.66 -5.97 10.10
CA LEU A 76 -8.04 -7.29 10.07
C LEU A 76 -6.55 -7.23 10.42
N LEU A 77 -5.80 -6.29 9.83
CA LEU A 77 -4.37 -6.10 10.15
C LEU A 77 -4.15 -5.72 11.61
N PHE A 78 -4.92 -4.76 12.12
CA PHE A 78 -4.83 -4.32 13.50
C PHE A 78 -5.24 -5.42 14.49
N LYS A 79 -6.16 -6.31 14.12
CA LYS A 79 -6.51 -7.48 14.94
C LYS A 79 -5.35 -8.48 15.05
N ILE A 80 -4.54 -8.63 14.01
CA ILE A 80 -3.38 -9.56 14.01
C ILE A 80 -2.20 -8.93 14.78
N ASN A 81 -1.97 -7.63 14.61
CA ASN A 81 -0.77 -6.94 15.11
C ASN A 81 -1.03 -5.95 16.26
N ASN A 82 -2.10 -6.13 17.03
CA ASN A 82 -2.45 -5.29 18.19
C ASN A 82 -2.54 -3.77 17.91
N GLY A 83 -3.01 -3.37 16.72
CA GLY A 83 -3.24 -1.96 16.39
C GLY A 83 -2.00 -1.14 16.04
N VAL A 84 -0.87 -1.78 15.73
CA VAL A 84 0.36 -1.07 15.35
C VAL A 84 0.24 -0.50 13.92
N LEU A 85 0.28 0.82 13.80
CA LEU A 85 0.23 1.55 12.51
C LEU A 85 1.44 1.30 11.61
N PHE A 86 2.60 0.99 12.20
CA PHE A 86 3.84 0.78 11.48
C PHE A 86 3.75 -0.36 10.45
N ASP A 87 3.00 -1.41 10.75
CA ASP A 87 2.85 -2.56 9.85
C ASP A 87 2.04 -2.22 8.61
N VAL A 88 1.01 -1.39 8.77
CA VAL A 88 0.22 -0.85 7.65
C VAL A 88 1.12 -0.02 6.73
N LEU A 89 2.01 0.79 7.31
CA LEU A 89 2.95 1.61 6.55
C LEU A 89 3.95 0.75 5.77
N ILE A 90 4.49 -0.31 6.38
CA ILE A 90 5.37 -1.26 5.69
C ILE A 90 4.63 -1.94 4.53
N LEU A 91 3.42 -2.46 4.77
CA LEU A 91 2.62 -3.10 3.73
C LEU A 91 2.33 -2.13 2.59
N ASN A 92 2.07 -0.85 2.88
CA ASN A 92 1.87 0.17 1.86
C ASN A 92 3.11 0.39 0.97
N ILE A 93 4.32 0.30 1.54
CA ILE A 93 5.57 0.31 0.76
C ILE A 93 5.59 -0.87 -0.22
N PHE A 94 5.29 -2.07 0.26
CA PHE A 94 5.24 -3.27 -0.59
C PHE A 94 4.20 -3.16 -1.71
N TYR A 95 2.96 -2.78 -1.39
CA TYR A 95 1.92 -2.58 -2.39
C TYR A 95 2.34 -1.56 -3.45
N SER A 96 2.93 -0.44 -3.03
CA SER A 96 3.39 0.60 -3.96
C SER A 96 4.45 0.08 -4.93
N SER A 97 5.44 -0.68 -4.44
CA SER A 97 6.48 -1.27 -5.30
C SER A 97 5.93 -2.34 -6.24
N ILE A 98 4.95 -3.14 -5.80
CA ILE A 98 4.26 -4.13 -6.64
C ILE A 98 3.46 -3.43 -7.74
N THR A 99 2.83 -2.29 -7.47
CA THR A 99 2.09 -1.53 -8.49
C THR A 99 2.97 -1.11 -9.65
N CYS A 100 4.23 -0.72 -9.39
CA CYS A 100 5.19 -0.43 -10.46
C CYS A 100 5.44 -1.65 -11.37
N LEU A 101 5.59 -2.85 -10.78
CA LEU A 101 5.72 -4.09 -11.55
C LEU A 101 4.46 -4.38 -12.37
N ASN A 102 3.28 -4.21 -11.78
CA ASN A 102 2.00 -4.42 -12.47
C ASN A 102 1.84 -3.51 -13.69
N VAL A 103 2.22 -2.23 -13.58
CA VAL A 103 2.21 -1.30 -14.72
C VAL A 103 3.15 -1.78 -15.82
N PHE A 104 4.35 -2.25 -15.48
CA PHE A 104 5.26 -2.82 -16.47
C PHE A 104 4.67 -4.05 -17.17
N PHE A 105 4.02 -4.95 -16.43
CA PHE A 105 3.32 -6.10 -17.00
C PHE A 105 2.16 -5.69 -17.92
N MET A 106 1.39 -4.66 -17.56
CA MET A 106 0.32 -4.14 -18.41
C MET A 106 0.86 -3.59 -19.75
N VAL A 107 1.99 -2.88 -19.73
CA VAL A 107 2.65 -2.38 -20.95
C VAL A 107 3.11 -3.54 -21.83
N LEU A 108 3.70 -4.58 -21.22
CA LEU A 108 4.12 -5.78 -21.95
C LEU A 108 2.93 -6.49 -22.61
N LEU A 109 1.83 -6.66 -21.88
CA LEU A 109 0.59 -7.25 -22.41
C LEU A 109 0.04 -6.41 -23.56
N LYS A 110 -0.03 -5.08 -23.42
CA LYS A 110 -0.51 -4.19 -24.49
C LYS A 110 0.29 -4.34 -25.78
N ASN A 111 1.62 -4.43 -25.69
CA ASN A 111 2.47 -4.64 -26.86
C ASN A 111 2.19 -6.00 -27.55
N VAL A 112 1.83 -7.03 -26.80
CA VAL A 112 1.43 -8.32 -27.39
C VAL A 112 0.12 -8.19 -28.18
N TRP A 113 -0.86 -7.46 -27.65
CA TRP A 113 -2.14 -7.23 -28.32
C TRP A 113 -2.02 -6.36 -29.58
N VAL A 114 -1.09 -5.41 -29.61
CA VAL A 114 -0.85 -4.54 -30.79
C VAL A 114 -0.10 -5.28 -31.92
N ILE A 115 0.70 -6.29 -31.61
CA ILE A 115 1.43 -7.09 -32.61
C ILE A 115 0.54 -8.17 -33.27
N LEU A 116 -0.55 -8.56 -32.60
CA LEU A 116 -1.50 -9.56 -33.08
C LEU A 116 -2.64 -8.98 -33.95
N LEU A 117 -2.65 -7.66 -34.19
CA LEU A 117 -3.67 -6.91 -34.92
C LEU A 117 -3.05 -6.28 -36.17
#